data_AF-A0A250FF29-F1
#
_entry.id   AF-A0A250FF29-F1
#
_cell.length_a   1.000
_cell.length_b   1.000
_cell.length_c   1.000
_cell.angle_alpha   90.00
_cell.angle_beta   90.00
_cell.angle_gamma   90.00
#
_symmetry.space_group_name_H-M   'P 1'
#
loop_
_entity.id
_entity.type
_entity.pdbx_description
1 polymer ?
#
loop_
_entity_poly.entity_id
_entity_poly.type
_entity_poly.pdbx_seq_one_letter_code
_entity_poly.pdbx_strand_id
1 'polypeptide(L)'
;MITAQEFSEGKILLIDKPLQWSSFQAVNKIKWAILKHYKLKKIKIGHAGTLDPLASGLLVICTGKYTKKITEIQDAPKTYTGTITLGASTPSFDMETEVDAHYPTDHITPALIEQVRQQFLGEQVQVPPVFSAIKKDGKRLYEFAREGEAIEVPSRQVFIYKFDIDTTDFPLLHFEVQCSKGTYIRSLANDFGRALQSAGYLSALRRTQIGDYTVAEALTPDDFVATHIPDLRKPIILTTIIEQFPLQKSVNDVYGEHRRQHTKPTKKAIDVRAILGRNEKKKNSAISREFRAFARMFTPTDKAISLTLLVLFVTVITLLALQLNGQPKEIMIEVTTTPEEVITPLLPDTPLPMATDEAATAKTTLTTNAYNQADPQLKHSADIKTLDEIMAERTAQEMASLKEALVTGNTPTDLTVVPQPSQQPNTSLAIADKANKHTLVKYALAGRNGTIPNPVFTCEQDGQVVVIITVNEAGRVTKTAIDKQASTTTDDCLIENSLRYALQAKFDAAPNKKEQIGTITYIFQKKR
;
A
#
# COMPACT_ATOMS: atom_id res chain seq x y z
N MET A 1 -32.83 8.22 -11.68
CA MET A 1 -32.52 6.98 -12.45
C MET A 1 -31.43 7.30 -13.46
N ILE A 2 -30.32 6.55 -13.50
CA ILE A 2 -29.25 6.74 -14.50
C ILE A 2 -29.36 5.64 -15.54
N THR A 3 -29.51 6.00 -16.81
CA THR A 3 -29.71 5.04 -17.90
C THR A 3 -28.42 4.29 -18.29
N ALA A 4 -28.56 3.15 -18.97
CA ALA A 4 -27.42 2.41 -19.54
C ALA A 4 -26.59 3.25 -20.52
N GLN A 5 -27.25 4.10 -21.30
CA GLN A 5 -26.59 4.98 -22.26
C GLN A 5 -25.74 6.01 -21.55
N GLU A 6 -26.27 6.66 -20.51
CA GLU A 6 -25.53 7.62 -19.69
C GLU A 6 -24.29 7.00 -19.04
N PHE A 7 -24.39 5.78 -18.50
CA PHE A 7 -23.22 5.10 -17.95
C PHE A 7 -22.16 4.80 -19.03
N SER A 8 -22.58 4.47 -20.24
CA SER A 8 -21.70 4.14 -21.38
C SER A 8 -21.05 5.39 -21.97
N GLU A 9 -21.79 6.49 -22.08
CA GLU A 9 -21.28 7.82 -22.47
C GLU A 9 -20.29 8.34 -21.42
N GLY A 10 -20.60 8.16 -20.14
CA GLY A 10 -19.71 8.42 -19.02
C GLY A 10 -20.36 9.29 -17.95
N LYS A 11 -20.21 8.87 -16.69
CA LYS A 11 -20.64 9.59 -15.50
C LYS A 11 -19.54 9.58 -14.45
N ILE A 12 -19.54 10.59 -13.59
CA ILE A 12 -18.82 10.59 -12.31
C ILE A 12 -19.83 10.18 -11.24
N LEU A 13 -19.46 9.22 -10.41
CA LEU A 13 -20.24 8.67 -9.31
C LEU A 13 -19.47 8.95 -8.02
N LEU A 14 -20.12 9.62 -7.07
CA LEU A 14 -19.55 9.91 -5.76
C LEU A 14 -20.01 8.85 -4.78
N ILE A 15 -19.07 8.03 -4.30
CA ILE A 15 -19.38 6.88 -3.45
C ILE A 15 -18.72 7.04 -2.10
N ASP A 16 -19.51 6.99 -1.02
CA ASP A 16 -19.00 6.89 0.34
C ASP A 16 -18.62 5.43 0.60
N LYS A 17 -17.33 5.13 0.45
CA LYS A 17 -16.82 3.77 0.62
C LYS A 17 -16.92 3.39 2.10
N PRO A 18 -17.63 2.30 2.44
CA PRO A 18 -17.71 1.84 3.82
C PRO A 18 -16.34 1.33 4.30
N LEU A 19 -16.17 1.29 5.61
CA LEU A 19 -15.00 0.70 6.26
C LEU A 19 -14.89 -0.80 5.91
N GLN A 20 -13.68 -1.34 5.94
CA GLN A 20 -13.32 -2.74 5.63
C GLN A 20 -13.50 -3.16 4.16
N TRP A 21 -14.11 -2.32 3.32
CA TRP A 21 -14.18 -2.56 1.88
C TRP A 21 -12.92 -2.04 1.19
N SER A 22 -12.31 -2.84 0.33
CA SER A 22 -11.37 -2.33 -0.65
C SER A 22 -12.07 -1.41 -1.66
N SER A 23 -11.33 -0.47 -2.24
CA SER A 23 -11.84 0.38 -3.34
C SER A 23 -12.36 -0.46 -4.53
N PHE A 24 -11.71 -1.59 -4.80
CA PHE A 24 -12.10 -2.50 -5.86
C PHE A 24 -13.44 -3.20 -5.58
N GLN A 25 -13.72 -3.58 -4.33
CA GLN A 25 -15.02 -4.14 -3.95
C GLN A 25 -16.16 -3.15 -4.20
N ALA A 26 -15.98 -1.87 -3.83
CA ALA A 26 -16.98 -0.83 -4.09
C ALA A 26 -17.24 -0.65 -5.60
N VAL A 27 -16.18 -0.57 -6.41
CA VAL A 27 -16.29 -0.50 -7.87
C VAL A 27 -17.01 -1.73 -8.44
N ASN A 28 -16.66 -2.93 -7.98
CA ASN A 28 -17.25 -4.17 -8.47
C ASN A 28 -18.72 -4.31 -8.12
N LYS A 29 -19.13 -3.91 -6.90
CA LYS A 29 -20.53 -3.90 -6.48
C LYS A 29 -21.37 -3.08 -7.46
N ILE A 30 -20.94 -1.86 -7.74
CA ILE A 30 -21.63 -0.94 -8.66
C ILE A 30 -21.59 -1.48 -10.09
N LYS A 31 -20.42 -1.93 -10.57
CA LYS A 31 -20.25 -2.53 -11.89
C LYS A 31 -21.21 -3.70 -12.10
N TRP A 32 -21.27 -4.62 -11.14
CA TRP A 32 -22.13 -5.80 -11.20
C TRP A 32 -23.60 -5.42 -11.24
N ALA A 33 -24.03 -4.47 -10.40
CA ALA A 33 -25.40 -3.97 -10.39
C ALA A 33 -25.81 -3.39 -11.75
N ILE A 34 -24.96 -2.56 -12.36
CA ILE A 34 -25.19 -1.98 -13.69
C ILE A 34 -25.31 -3.07 -14.75
N LEU A 35 -24.34 -3.98 -14.81
CA LEU A 35 -24.29 -5.05 -15.82
C LEU A 35 -25.54 -5.95 -15.72
N LYS A 36 -25.92 -6.32 -14.50
CA LYS A 36 -27.07 -7.20 -14.24
C LYS A 36 -28.39 -6.50 -14.57
N HIS A 37 -28.59 -5.28 -14.09
CA HIS A 37 -29.83 -4.52 -14.29
C HIS A 37 -30.10 -4.28 -15.77
N TYR A 38 -29.09 -3.80 -16.51
CA TYR A 38 -29.24 -3.44 -17.92
C TYR A 38 -28.89 -4.57 -18.90
N LYS A 39 -28.62 -5.78 -18.40
CA LYS A 39 -28.22 -6.96 -19.21
C LYS A 39 -27.07 -6.67 -20.18
N LEU A 40 -26.11 -5.86 -19.74
CA LEU A 40 -24.96 -5.46 -20.54
C LEU A 40 -23.86 -6.54 -20.47
N LYS A 41 -23.18 -6.79 -21.58
CA LYS A 41 -22.02 -7.71 -21.59
C LYS A 41 -20.78 -7.10 -20.92
N LYS A 42 -20.57 -5.79 -21.09
CA LYS A 42 -19.41 -5.07 -20.56
C LYS A 42 -19.73 -3.60 -20.30
N ILE A 43 -19.04 -3.03 -19.34
CA ILE A 43 -18.99 -1.59 -19.10
C ILE A 43 -17.61 -1.18 -18.62
N LYS A 44 -17.13 -0.04 -19.10
CA LYS A 44 -15.88 0.57 -18.61
C LYS A 44 -16.18 1.35 -17.33
N ILE A 45 -15.47 1.02 -16.26
CA ILE A 45 -15.62 1.65 -14.94
C ILE A 45 -14.28 1.59 -14.20
N GLY A 46 -13.94 2.64 -13.45
CA GLY A 46 -12.72 2.72 -12.65
C GLY A 46 -12.84 3.82 -11.60
N HIS A 47 -11.93 3.86 -10.63
CA HIS A 47 -11.95 4.86 -9.56
C HIS A 47 -10.76 5.83 -9.66
N ALA A 48 -10.93 7.05 -9.15
CA ALA A 48 -9.96 8.12 -9.19
C ALA A 48 -9.20 8.30 -7.86
N GLY A 49 -8.52 7.21 -7.45
CA GLY A 49 -7.68 7.18 -6.25
C GLY A 49 -8.12 6.09 -5.29
N THR A 50 -7.16 5.30 -4.83
CA THR A 50 -7.41 4.21 -3.88
C THR A 50 -7.67 4.78 -2.49
N LEU A 51 -8.58 4.14 -1.76
CA LEU A 51 -8.69 4.16 -0.30
C LEU A 51 -8.36 2.78 0.23
N ASP A 52 -7.57 2.76 1.29
CA ASP A 52 -7.22 1.55 2.04
C ASP A 52 -8.49 0.92 2.66
N PRO A 53 -8.50 -0.39 2.93
CA PRO A 53 -9.66 -1.05 3.54
C PRO A 53 -10.07 -0.43 4.88
N LEU A 54 -9.11 -0.03 5.72
CA LEU A 54 -9.33 0.62 7.01
C LEU A 54 -9.61 2.13 6.92
N ALA A 55 -9.74 2.67 5.70
CA ALA A 55 -10.23 4.02 5.48
C ALA A 55 -11.70 4.00 5.06
N SER A 56 -12.46 5.07 5.29
CA SER A 56 -13.81 5.27 4.74
C SER A 56 -13.87 6.56 3.90
N GLY A 57 -15.04 6.87 3.35
CA GLY A 57 -15.29 8.18 2.73
C GLY A 57 -15.21 8.16 1.21
N LEU A 58 -15.00 9.34 0.64
CA LEU A 58 -15.22 9.62 -0.77
C LEU A 58 -14.30 8.80 -1.70
N LEU A 59 -14.93 7.96 -2.52
CA LEU A 59 -14.35 7.25 -3.64
C LEU A 59 -15.04 7.73 -4.93
N VAL A 60 -14.32 8.53 -5.72
CA VAL A 60 -14.83 9.00 -7.01
C VAL A 60 -14.68 7.89 -8.04
N ILE A 61 -15.79 7.48 -8.66
CA ILE A 61 -15.85 6.43 -9.68
C ILE A 61 -16.28 7.03 -11.02
N CYS A 62 -15.56 6.70 -12.09
CA CYS A 62 -15.90 7.13 -13.43
C CYS A 62 -16.36 5.94 -14.28
N THR A 63 -17.39 6.13 -15.10
CA THR A 63 -17.84 5.15 -16.10
C THR A 63 -17.55 5.62 -17.53
N GLY A 64 -17.66 4.72 -18.51
CA GLY A 64 -17.69 5.08 -19.94
C GLY A 64 -16.49 5.92 -20.38
N LYS A 65 -16.74 7.00 -21.14
CA LYS A 65 -15.70 7.91 -21.63
C LYS A 65 -15.05 8.71 -20.49
N TYR A 66 -15.74 8.92 -19.37
CA TYR A 66 -15.25 9.69 -18.22
C TYR A 66 -14.14 8.98 -17.45
N THR A 67 -13.93 7.68 -17.68
CA THR A 67 -12.71 7.00 -17.22
C THR A 67 -11.40 7.63 -17.72
N LYS A 68 -11.46 8.45 -18.78
CA LYS A 68 -10.31 9.25 -19.25
C LYS A 68 -9.97 10.43 -18.32
N LYS A 69 -10.91 10.89 -17.50
CA LYS A 69 -10.73 11.97 -16.51
C LYS A 69 -10.13 11.49 -15.19
N ILE A 70 -9.94 10.18 -15.02
CA ILE A 70 -9.45 9.59 -13.75
C ILE A 70 -8.13 10.21 -13.31
N THR A 71 -7.17 10.39 -14.22
CA THR A 71 -5.86 10.95 -13.90
C THR A 71 -5.94 12.39 -13.41
N GLU A 72 -6.80 13.20 -14.04
CA GLU A 72 -7.06 14.59 -13.63
C GLU A 72 -7.62 14.66 -12.20
N ILE A 73 -8.63 13.85 -11.89
CA ILE A 73 -9.22 13.80 -10.54
C ILE A 73 -8.22 13.23 -9.51
N GLN A 74 -7.39 12.26 -9.91
CA GLN A 74 -6.31 11.74 -9.08
C GLN A 74 -5.23 12.76 -8.77
N ASP A 75 -5.11 13.82 -9.55
CA ASP A 75 -4.11 14.86 -9.35
C ASP A 75 -4.60 16.00 -8.45
N ALA A 76 -5.91 16.17 -8.28
CA ALA A 76 -6.50 17.20 -7.42
C ALA A 76 -6.06 17.07 -5.94
N PRO A 77 -6.14 18.13 -5.11
CA PRO A 77 -5.94 18.00 -3.66
C PRO A 77 -6.96 17.07 -3.01
N LYS A 78 -6.59 16.46 -1.87
CA LYS A 78 -7.47 15.60 -1.07
C LYS A 78 -7.56 16.12 0.35
N THR A 79 -8.74 16.04 0.95
CA THR A 79 -8.97 16.34 2.37
C THR A 79 -9.35 15.06 3.09
N TYR A 80 -8.72 14.84 4.25
CA TYR A 80 -8.96 13.71 5.12
C TYR A 80 -9.22 14.19 6.53
N THR A 81 -10.08 13.47 7.24
CA THR A 81 -10.20 13.53 8.69
C THR A 81 -9.81 12.19 9.28
N GLY A 82 -9.32 12.16 10.50
CA GLY A 82 -8.90 10.90 11.10
C GLY A 82 -8.42 11.03 12.53
N THR A 83 -7.77 9.98 13.01
CA THR A 83 -7.20 9.93 14.36
C THR A 83 -5.82 9.29 14.30
N ILE A 84 -4.84 9.97 14.90
CA ILE A 84 -3.50 9.45 15.15
C ILE A 84 -3.47 9.01 16.61
N THR A 85 -3.09 7.77 16.88
CA THR A 85 -2.87 7.29 18.25
C THR A 85 -1.39 7.36 18.56
N LEU A 86 -1.02 8.12 19.59
CA LEU A 86 0.36 8.26 20.07
C LEU A 86 0.69 7.22 21.15
N GLY A 87 1.99 6.98 21.36
CA GLY A 87 2.48 6.08 22.41
C GLY A 87 2.66 4.62 21.97
N ALA A 88 2.50 4.34 20.69
CA ALA A 88 2.71 3.02 20.11
C ALA A 88 3.03 3.10 18.61
N SER A 89 3.69 2.07 18.09
CA SER A 89 3.92 1.86 16.66
C SER A 89 3.23 0.58 16.18
N THR A 90 2.99 0.51 14.87
CA THR A 90 2.55 -0.71 14.19
C THR A 90 3.34 -0.87 12.89
N PRO A 91 3.69 -2.08 12.45
CA PRO A 91 4.42 -2.30 11.20
C PRO A 91 3.72 -1.73 9.95
N SER A 92 2.39 -1.71 9.93
CA SER A 92 1.59 -1.17 8.82
C SER A 92 1.31 0.34 8.89
N PHE A 93 1.73 1.00 9.98
CA PHE A 93 1.41 2.40 10.34
C PHE A 93 -0.09 2.69 10.46
N ASP A 94 -0.90 1.64 10.60
CA ASP A 94 -2.33 1.69 10.89
C ASP A 94 -2.74 0.48 11.73
N MET A 95 -4.05 0.22 11.82
CA MET A 95 -4.63 -0.89 12.58
C MET A 95 -4.66 -2.24 11.84
N GLU A 96 -3.97 -2.39 10.70
CA GLU A 96 -3.93 -3.68 9.97
C GLU A 96 -3.08 -4.72 10.71
N THR A 97 -2.02 -4.29 11.40
CA THR A 97 -1.16 -5.15 12.21
C THR A 97 -1.23 -4.77 13.69
N GLU A 98 -0.88 -5.71 14.57
CA GLU A 98 -0.78 -5.46 16.00
C GLU A 98 0.34 -4.45 16.32
N VAL A 99 0.25 -3.88 17.53
CA VAL A 99 1.27 -2.98 18.07
C VAL A 99 2.57 -3.75 18.30
N ASP A 100 3.69 -3.21 17.82
CA ASP A 100 5.02 -3.82 17.95
C ASP A 100 5.88 -3.18 19.05
N ALA A 101 5.62 -1.92 19.40
CA ALA A 101 6.29 -1.22 20.49
C ALA A 101 5.42 -0.14 21.14
N HIS A 102 5.73 0.17 22.40
CA HIS A 102 5.09 1.21 23.21
C HIS A 102 6.10 2.27 23.64
N TYR A 103 5.62 3.50 23.79
CA TYR A 103 6.44 4.67 24.09
C TYR A 103 5.72 5.57 25.12
N PRO A 104 6.47 6.25 26.00
CA PRO A 104 5.89 7.18 26.96
C PRO A 104 5.25 8.37 26.23
N THR A 105 4.14 8.88 26.76
CA THR A 105 3.40 10.03 26.20
C THR A 105 3.36 11.24 27.15
N ASP A 106 3.79 11.08 28.41
CA ASP A 106 3.69 12.10 29.46
C ASP A 106 4.46 13.39 29.15
N HIS A 107 5.50 13.32 28.31
CA HIS A 107 6.28 14.49 27.89
C HIS A 107 5.59 15.33 26.82
N ILE A 108 4.49 14.86 26.25
CA ILE A 108 3.81 15.51 25.12
C ILE A 108 2.82 16.54 25.65
N THR A 109 3.07 17.81 25.33
CA THR A 109 2.18 18.92 25.67
C THR A 109 1.46 19.45 24.43
N PRO A 110 0.30 20.12 24.57
CA PRO A 110 -0.36 20.78 23.44
C PRO A 110 0.56 21.78 22.71
N ALA A 111 1.43 22.47 23.43
CA ALA A 111 2.42 23.37 22.85
C ALA A 111 3.46 22.64 21.99
N LEU A 112 3.93 21.46 22.43
CA LEU A 112 4.83 20.62 21.65
C LEU A 112 4.14 20.09 20.38
N ILE A 113 2.89 19.64 20.50
CA ILE A 113 2.10 19.17 19.35
C ILE A 113 1.99 20.28 18.31
N GLU A 114 1.65 21.50 18.72
CA GLU A 114 1.56 22.66 17.83
C GLU A 114 2.91 22.98 17.17
N GLN A 115 4.00 22.99 17.96
CA GLN A 115 5.35 23.23 17.43
C GLN A 115 5.74 22.19 16.36
N VAL A 116 5.46 20.91 16.60
CA VAL A 116 5.75 19.84 15.65
C VAL A 116 4.84 19.95 14.43
N ARG A 117 3.55 20.22 14.60
CA ARG A 117 2.56 20.38 13.51
C ARG A 117 3.00 21.38 12.45
N GLN A 118 3.57 22.51 12.86
CA GLN A 118 4.06 23.54 11.93
C GLN A 118 5.16 23.03 10.99
N GLN A 119 5.97 22.06 11.42
CA GLN A 119 7.04 21.48 10.61
C GLN A 119 6.51 20.62 9.44
N PHE A 120 5.26 20.14 9.55
CA PHE A 120 4.63 19.28 8.56
C PHE A 120 3.85 20.04 7.48
N LEU A 121 3.68 21.36 7.62
CA LEU A 121 3.04 22.19 6.60
C LEU A 121 4.00 22.44 5.43
N GLY A 122 3.45 22.63 4.23
CA GLY A 122 4.24 22.92 3.03
C GLY A 122 4.81 21.67 2.36
N GLU A 123 5.97 21.82 1.72
CA GLU A 123 6.66 20.73 1.02
C GLU A 123 7.27 19.73 1.99
N GLN A 124 7.01 18.45 1.76
CA GLN A 124 7.49 17.36 2.61
C GLN A 124 8.07 16.24 1.74
N VAL A 125 9.07 15.54 2.27
CA VAL A 125 9.60 14.32 1.67
C VAL A 125 9.09 13.14 2.47
N GLN A 126 8.30 12.29 1.83
CA GLN A 126 7.65 11.16 2.50
C GLN A 126 8.14 9.83 1.93
N VAL A 127 8.49 8.90 2.83
CA VAL A 127 8.68 7.50 2.48
C VAL A 127 7.32 6.81 2.56
N PRO A 128 6.82 6.24 1.45
CA PRO A 128 5.57 5.49 1.45
C PRO A 128 5.63 4.28 2.40
N PRO A 129 4.50 3.84 2.98
CA PRO A 129 4.46 2.60 3.72
C PRO A 129 4.72 1.42 2.78
N VAL A 130 5.35 0.37 3.31
CA VAL A 130 5.64 -0.86 2.56
C VAL A 130 4.33 -1.48 2.04
N PHE A 131 3.25 -1.40 2.82
CA PHE A 131 1.90 -1.81 2.41
C PHE A 131 1.21 -0.78 1.49
N SER A 132 1.76 -0.57 0.30
CA SER A 132 1.20 0.35 -0.69
C SER A 132 1.02 -0.26 -2.08
N ALA A 133 0.20 0.39 -2.90
CA ALA A 133 -0.10 -0.04 -4.27
C ALA A 133 0.99 0.34 -5.30
N ILE A 134 2.10 0.94 -4.87
CA ILE A 134 3.25 1.24 -5.74
C ILE A 134 3.79 -0.07 -6.31
N LYS A 135 4.25 -0.03 -7.55
CA LYS A 135 4.96 -1.15 -8.16
C LYS A 135 6.47 -0.95 -8.09
N LYS A 136 7.18 -2.01 -7.69
CA LYS A 136 8.63 -2.16 -7.84
C LYS A 136 8.86 -3.45 -8.63
N ASP A 137 9.62 -3.37 -9.71
CA ASP A 137 9.93 -4.51 -10.59
C ASP A 137 8.68 -5.28 -11.09
N GLY A 138 7.58 -4.55 -11.34
CA GLY A 138 6.33 -5.11 -11.88
C GLY A 138 5.34 -5.66 -10.84
N LYS A 139 5.80 -6.03 -9.64
CA LYS A 139 5.00 -6.45 -8.48
C LYS A 139 4.64 -5.26 -7.58
N ARG A 140 3.58 -5.36 -6.77
CA ARG A 140 3.19 -4.26 -5.85
C ARG A 140 3.94 -4.37 -4.51
N LEU A 141 4.24 -3.24 -3.86
CA LEU A 141 4.99 -3.20 -2.60
C LEU A 141 4.33 -4.03 -1.48
N TYR A 142 2.99 -4.01 -1.37
CA TYR A 142 2.32 -4.84 -0.36
C TYR A 142 2.49 -6.36 -0.59
N GLU A 143 2.76 -6.80 -1.82
CA GLU A 143 2.94 -8.22 -2.12
C GLU A 143 4.25 -8.72 -1.51
N PHE A 144 5.31 -7.92 -1.66
CA PHE A 144 6.60 -8.18 -1.04
C PHE A 144 6.58 -8.07 0.49
N ALA A 145 5.81 -7.12 1.05
CA ALA A 145 5.65 -6.98 2.49
C ALA A 145 5.07 -8.26 3.14
N ARG A 146 4.14 -8.93 2.45
CA ARG A 146 3.56 -10.21 2.90
C ARG A 146 4.52 -11.39 2.73
N GLU A 147 5.42 -11.30 1.76
CA GLU A 147 6.49 -12.29 1.53
C GLU A 147 7.65 -12.11 2.53
N GLY A 148 7.62 -11.04 3.36
CA GLY A 148 8.65 -10.75 4.37
C GLY A 148 9.95 -10.16 3.81
N GLU A 149 9.95 -9.72 2.55
CA GLU A 149 11.14 -9.19 1.89
C GLU A 149 11.36 -7.70 2.24
N ALA A 150 12.57 -7.36 2.70
CA ALA A 150 12.95 -5.98 2.96
C ALA A 150 13.10 -5.21 1.65
N ILE A 151 12.27 -4.19 1.45
CA ILE A 151 12.28 -3.39 0.22
C ILE A 151 12.60 -1.93 0.51
N GLU A 152 13.61 -1.43 -0.18
CA GLU A 152 13.86 0.00 -0.29
C GLU A 152 12.73 0.67 -1.09
N VAL A 153 11.99 1.55 -0.41
CA VAL A 153 10.86 2.30 -0.98
C VAL A 153 11.34 3.71 -1.34
N PRO A 154 11.26 4.12 -2.61
CA PRO A 154 11.68 5.46 -3.01
C PRO A 154 10.83 6.52 -2.31
N SER A 155 11.50 7.55 -1.78
CA SER A 155 10.83 8.72 -1.22
C SER A 155 10.18 9.54 -2.33
N ARG A 156 9.17 10.33 -1.95
CA ARG A 156 8.47 11.22 -2.87
C ARG A 156 8.22 12.58 -2.22
N GLN A 157 8.17 13.62 -3.03
CA GLN A 157 7.76 14.94 -2.59
C GLN A 157 6.23 15.03 -2.54
N VAL A 158 5.70 15.56 -1.44
CA VAL A 158 4.28 15.82 -1.22
C VAL A 158 4.13 17.24 -0.66
N PHE A 159 2.89 17.74 -0.62
CA PHE A 159 2.59 19.05 -0.08
C PHE A 159 1.41 18.95 0.89
N ILE A 160 1.56 19.48 2.09
CA ILE A 160 0.50 19.58 3.09
C ILE A 160 0.03 21.04 3.12
N TYR A 161 -1.17 21.26 2.59
CA TYR A 161 -1.79 22.60 2.51
C TYR A 161 -2.34 23.05 3.86
N LYS A 162 -2.92 22.11 4.59
CA LYS A 162 -3.58 22.33 5.87
C LYS A 162 -3.41 21.10 6.74
N PHE A 163 -3.16 21.29 8.02
CA PHE A 163 -3.12 20.21 9.00
C PHE A 163 -3.55 20.75 10.36
N ASP A 164 -4.81 20.56 10.70
CA ASP A 164 -5.38 20.94 11.99
C ASP A 164 -5.42 19.71 12.90
N ILE A 165 -5.12 19.91 14.18
CA ILE A 165 -5.09 18.84 15.18
C ILE A 165 -5.91 19.29 16.41
N ASP A 166 -6.79 18.42 16.86
CA ASP A 166 -7.49 18.51 18.14
C ASP A 166 -6.87 17.50 19.11
N THR A 167 -6.56 17.99 20.31
CA THR A 167 -5.85 17.29 21.38
C THR A 167 -6.75 16.92 22.56
N THR A 168 -8.06 17.18 22.45
CA THR A 168 -9.03 17.01 23.55
C THR A 168 -9.10 15.58 24.09
N ASP A 169 -8.89 14.57 23.23
CA ASP A 169 -8.96 13.14 23.58
C ASP A 169 -7.57 12.47 23.66
N PHE A 170 -6.56 13.21 24.13
CA PHE A 170 -5.19 12.73 24.23
C PHE A 170 -5.09 11.37 24.98
N PRO A 171 -4.35 10.36 24.47
CA PRO A 171 -3.34 10.40 23.40
C PRO A 171 -3.87 10.18 21.97
N LEU A 172 -5.18 10.31 21.77
CA LEU A 172 -5.80 10.30 20.45
C LEU A 172 -5.84 11.73 19.89
N LEU A 173 -5.15 11.93 18.77
CA LEU A 173 -5.11 13.20 18.07
C LEU A 173 -6.08 13.16 16.88
N HIS A 174 -7.22 13.82 17.01
CA HIS A 174 -8.13 14.00 15.88
C HIS A 174 -7.56 15.05 14.94
N PHE A 175 -7.66 14.83 13.64
CA PHE A 175 -7.10 15.77 12.67
C PHE A 175 -7.99 16.00 11.46
N GLU A 176 -7.77 17.14 10.82
CA GLU A 176 -8.15 17.41 9.44
C GLU A 176 -6.89 17.80 8.66
N VAL A 177 -6.65 17.15 7.52
CA VAL A 177 -5.49 17.41 6.67
C VAL A 177 -5.91 17.56 5.22
N GLN A 178 -5.44 18.61 4.57
CA GLN A 178 -5.53 18.80 3.12
C GLN A 178 -4.14 18.62 2.52
N CYS A 179 -4.00 17.72 1.56
CA CYS A 179 -2.71 17.34 1.00
C CYS A 179 -2.75 17.13 -0.52
N SER A 180 -1.58 17.18 -1.15
CA SER A 180 -1.42 16.90 -2.56
C SER A 180 -1.54 15.40 -2.87
N LYS A 181 -1.56 15.07 -4.16
CA LYS A 181 -1.63 13.69 -4.63
C LYS A 181 -0.45 12.86 -4.12
N GLY A 182 -0.69 11.58 -3.88
CA GLY A 182 0.37 10.65 -3.48
C GLY A 182 0.83 10.77 -2.02
N THR A 183 0.22 11.65 -1.23
CA THR A 183 0.42 11.69 0.23
C THR A 183 -0.19 10.46 0.91
N TYR A 184 0.58 9.82 1.77
CA TYR A 184 0.16 8.69 2.60
C TYR A 184 -0.10 9.20 4.01
N ILE A 185 -1.36 9.18 4.41
CA ILE A 185 -1.75 9.64 5.75
C ILE A 185 -1.22 8.71 6.84
N ARG A 186 -1.00 7.42 6.52
CA ARG A 186 -0.34 6.46 7.42
C ARG A 186 1.11 6.85 7.71
N SER A 187 1.90 7.17 6.68
CA SER A 187 3.26 7.69 6.86
C SER A 187 3.25 9.02 7.60
N LEU A 188 2.29 9.92 7.31
CA LEU A 188 2.13 11.19 8.05
C LEU A 188 1.93 10.94 9.55
N ALA A 189 1.04 10.01 9.93
CA ALA A 189 0.81 9.65 11.33
C ALA A 189 2.08 9.12 12.02
N ASN A 190 2.79 8.20 11.35
CA ASN A 190 4.04 7.63 11.86
C ASN A 190 5.15 8.68 11.99
N ASP A 191 5.34 9.51 10.97
CA ASP A 191 6.37 10.54 10.96
C ASP A 191 6.07 11.62 12.02
N PHE A 192 4.80 11.99 12.19
CA PHE A 192 4.35 12.93 13.21
C PHE A 192 4.62 12.40 14.63
N GLY A 193 4.25 11.15 14.90
CA GLY A 193 4.53 10.50 16.19
C GLY A 193 6.03 10.34 16.48
N ARG A 194 6.84 10.05 15.45
CA ARG A 194 8.31 10.03 15.57
C ARG A 194 8.88 11.41 15.91
N ALA A 195 8.37 12.47 15.29
CA ALA A 195 8.79 13.84 15.59
C ALA A 195 8.43 14.26 17.03
N LEU A 196 7.36 13.70 17.61
CA LEU A 196 7.00 13.83 19.03
C LEU A 196 7.78 12.89 19.96
N GLN A 197 8.70 12.08 19.43
CA GLN A 197 9.49 11.10 20.18
C GLN A 197 8.64 10.06 20.94
N SER A 198 7.45 9.72 20.42
CA SER A 198 6.51 8.80 21.07
C SER A 198 5.87 7.78 20.11
N ALA A 199 6.35 7.74 18.86
CA ALA A 199 5.73 7.04 17.76
C ALA A 199 4.24 7.41 17.56
N GLY A 200 3.64 6.88 16.51
CA GLY A 200 2.22 7.04 16.28
C GLY A 200 1.77 6.20 15.10
N TYR A 201 0.51 5.82 15.09
CA TYR A 201 -0.10 5.12 13.97
C TYR A 201 -1.50 5.68 13.69
N LEU A 202 -1.99 5.41 12.48
CA LEU A 202 -3.29 5.89 12.05
C LEU A 202 -4.40 4.93 12.51
N SER A 203 -5.19 5.33 13.51
CA SER A 203 -6.26 4.50 14.07
C SER A 203 -7.60 4.67 13.34
N ALA A 204 -7.84 5.83 12.74
CA ALA A 204 -9.03 6.08 11.92
C ALA A 204 -8.71 7.00 10.74
N LEU A 205 -9.33 6.73 9.58
CA LEU A 205 -9.20 7.57 8.40
C LEU A 205 -10.50 7.68 7.62
N ARG A 206 -10.86 8.90 7.23
CA ARG A 206 -11.98 9.19 6.33
C ARG A 206 -11.56 10.25 5.32
N ARG A 207 -11.71 9.96 4.02
CA ARG A 207 -11.53 10.98 2.98
C ARG A 207 -12.82 11.76 2.80
N THR A 208 -12.79 13.05 3.06
CA THR A 208 -13.97 13.92 2.99
C THR A 208 -14.07 14.62 1.64
N GLN A 209 -12.96 14.83 0.93
CA GLN A 209 -12.96 15.62 -0.31
C GLN A 209 -11.86 15.19 -1.30
N ILE A 210 -12.13 15.34 -2.60
CA ILE A 210 -11.15 15.29 -3.70
C ILE A 210 -11.45 16.45 -4.66
N GLY A 211 -10.59 17.46 -4.72
CA GLY A 211 -10.87 18.68 -5.50
C GLY A 211 -12.23 19.26 -5.13
N ASP A 212 -13.10 19.43 -6.12
CA ASP A 212 -14.46 19.98 -5.92
C ASP A 212 -15.49 18.94 -5.45
N TYR A 213 -15.12 17.66 -5.37
CA TYR A 213 -16.04 16.59 -4.97
C TYR A 213 -16.00 16.37 -3.46
N THR A 214 -17.16 16.35 -2.81
CA THR A 214 -17.30 16.13 -1.36
C THR A 214 -18.02 14.83 -1.02
N VAL A 215 -17.68 14.23 0.11
CA VAL A 215 -18.35 13.04 0.65
C VAL A 215 -19.80 13.33 1.06
N ALA A 216 -20.14 14.60 1.34
CA ALA A 216 -21.51 14.99 1.69
C ALA A 216 -22.51 14.75 0.53
N GLU A 217 -22.03 14.73 -0.70
CA GLU A 217 -22.82 14.44 -1.91
C GLU A 217 -22.75 12.96 -2.33
N ALA A 218 -21.99 12.15 -1.59
CA ALA A 218 -21.74 10.77 -1.92
C ALA A 218 -22.80 9.84 -1.31
N LEU A 219 -23.08 8.75 -2.01
CA LEU A 219 -23.95 7.68 -1.51
C LEU A 219 -23.12 6.45 -1.17
N THR A 220 -23.56 5.64 -0.20
CA THR A 220 -22.96 4.32 -0.01
C THR A 220 -23.14 3.46 -1.26
N PRO A 221 -22.32 2.42 -1.51
CA PRO A 221 -22.50 1.55 -2.67
C PRO A 221 -23.91 0.94 -2.75
N ASP A 222 -24.51 0.60 -1.59
CA ASP A 222 -25.86 0.03 -1.53
C ASP A 222 -26.94 1.08 -1.80
N ASP A 223 -26.84 2.28 -1.20
CA ASP A 223 -27.79 3.38 -1.44
C ASP A 223 -27.72 3.88 -2.89
N PHE A 224 -26.51 3.93 -3.46
CA PHE A 224 -26.32 4.28 -4.86
C PHE A 224 -27.06 3.29 -5.77
N VAL A 225 -26.90 1.99 -5.51
CA VAL A 225 -27.61 0.94 -6.26
C VAL A 225 -29.11 1.09 -6.08
N ALA A 226 -29.61 1.22 -4.85
CA ALA A 226 -31.04 1.36 -4.57
C ALA A 226 -31.65 2.60 -5.27
N THR A 227 -30.95 3.73 -5.27
CA THR A 227 -31.44 5.02 -5.77
C THR A 227 -31.35 5.14 -7.29
N HIS A 228 -30.24 4.69 -7.88
CA HIS A 228 -29.94 4.94 -9.29
C HIS A 228 -30.06 3.70 -10.18
N ILE A 229 -30.05 2.51 -9.59
CA ILE A 229 -30.11 1.19 -10.26
C ILE A 229 -31.12 0.29 -9.52
N PRO A 230 -32.39 0.70 -9.38
CA PRO A 230 -33.36 -0.06 -8.60
C PRO A 230 -33.55 -1.47 -9.15
N ASP A 231 -33.87 -2.40 -8.26
CA ASP A 231 -33.88 -3.82 -8.58
C ASP A 231 -34.88 -4.21 -9.68
N LEU A 232 -34.49 -5.26 -10.41
CA LEU A 232 -35.22 -6.01 -11.44
C LEU A 232 -36.42 -6.83 -10.88
N ARG A 233 -36.79 -6.61 -9.62
CA ARG A 233 -37.89 -7.25 -8.92
C ARG A 233 -38.55 -6.25 -7.97
N LYS A 234 -39.38 -5.35 -8.48
CA LYS A 234 -40.62 -5.15 -7.71
C LYS A 234 -41.29 -6.52 -7.69
N PRO A 235 -41.64 -7.14 -6.55
CA PRO A 235 -42.68 -8.15 -6.61
C PRO A 235 -43.82 -7.47 -7.37
N ILE A 236 -44.31 -8.12 -8.43
CA ILE A 236 -45.63 -7.80 -8.93
C ILE A 236 -46.51 -8.02 -7.69
N ILE A 237 -46.85 -6.95 -6.99
CA ILE A 237 -48.04 -6.99 -6.16
C ILE A 237 -49.11 -7.19 -7.22
N LEU A 238 -49.56 -8.44 -7.37
CA LEU A 238 -50.87 -8.69 -7.93
C LEU A 238 -51.82 -8.00 -6.96
N THR A 239 -51.98 -6.69 -7.12
CA THR A 239 -53.19 -6.02 -6.69
C THR A 239 -54.20 -6.65 -7.62
N THR A 240 -54.83 -7.72 -7.15
CA THR A 240 -56.01 -8.29 -7.76
C THR A 240 -56.92 -7.11 -8.01
N ILE A 241 -57.05 -6.75 -9.28
CA ILE A 241 -58.22 -6.04 -9.76
C ILE A 241 -59.35 -7.02 -9.46
N ILE A 242 -59.94 -6.89 -8.26
CA ILE A 242 -61.28 -7.39 -7.99
C ILE A 242 -62.21 -6.35 -8.64
N GLU A 243 -62.13 -6.24 -9.96
CA GLU A 243 -63.30 -5.84 -10.72
C GLU A 243 -64.16 -7.10 -10.83
N GLN A 244 -65.17 -7.12 -9.98
CA GLN A 244 -66.51 -7.63 -10.30
C GLN A 244 -66.56 -8.85 -11.22
N PHE A 245 -66.20 -10.02 -10.67
CA PHE A 245 -66.75 -11.28 -11.15
C PHE A 245 -67.64 -11.87 -10.05
N PRO A 246 -68.91 -12.22 -10.34
CA PRO A 246 -69.78 -12.83 -9.35
C PRO A 246 -69.22 -14.20 -8.97
N LEU A 247 -69.06 -14.42 -7.66
CA LEU A 247 -68.64 -15.69 -7.05
C LEU A 247 -69.48 -16.85 -7.60
N GLN A 248 -68.91 -17.65 -8.50
CA GLN A 248 -69.43 -18.99 -8.75
C GLN A 248 -68.98 -19.92 -7.62
N LYS A 249 -69.99 -20.58 -7.04
CA LYS A 249 -69.93 -21.40 -5.82
C LYS A 249 -68.83 -22.45 -5.88
N SER A 250 -68.17 -22.62 -4.74
CA SER A 250 -67.17 -23.66 -4.49
C SER A 250 -67.81 -25.05 -4.46
N VAL A 251 -67.15 -26.01 -5.12
CA VAL A 251 -67.53 -27.44 -5.21
C VAL A 251 -67.51 -28.16 -3.85
N ASN A 252 -67.06 -27.51 -2.77
CA ASN A 252 -67.12 -28.07 -1.41
C ASN A 252 -68.43 -27.83 -0.66
N ASP A 253 -69.37 -27.03 -1.19
CA ASP A 253 -70.70 -26.87 -0.59
C ASP A 253 -71.70 -27.96 -1.03
N VAL A 254 -71.29 -28.89 -1.89
CA VAL A 254 -72.15 -29.98 -2.40
C VAL A 254 -72.01 -31.28 -1.60
N TYR A 255 -70.98 -31.42 -0.75
CA TYR A 255 -70.73 -32.66 0.02
C TYR A 255 -71.04 -32.56 1.53
N GLY A 256 -71.54 -31.41 2.01
CA GLY A 256 -71.90 -31.20 3.41
C GLY A 256 -73.34 -31.56 3.79
N GLU A 257 -74.24 -31.71 2.83
CA GLU A 257 -75.69 -31.85 3.10
C GLU A 257 -76.20 -33.31 3.16
N HIS A 258 -75.37 -34.31 2.85
CA HIS A 258 -75.80 -35.71 2.84
C HIS A 258 -75.52 -36.52 4.13
N ARG A 259 -75.14 -35.88 5.25
CA ARG A 259 -74.85 -36.60 6.51
C ARG A 259 -75.51 -36.02 7.76
N ARG A 260 -76.75 -35.54 7.63
CA ARG A 260 -77.64 -35.26 8.77
C ARG A 260 -78.98 -35.96 8.64
N GLN A 261 -78.98 -37.29 8.57
CA GLN A 261 -80.11 -38.10 9.03
C GLN A 261 -79.55 -39.37 9.68
N HIS A 262 -80.02 -39.68 10.91
CA HIS A 262 -79.67 -40.83 11.77
C HIS A 262 -78.27 -40.71 12.44
N THR A 263 -78.03 -40.66 13.75
CA THR A 263 -78.68 -41.21 14.97
C THR A 263 -78.21 -40.45 16.25
N LYS A 264 -78.91 -40.70 17.36
CA LYS A 264 -78.96 -40.03 18.69
C LYS A 264 -77.76 -40.34 19.66
N PRO A 265 -77.71 -39.75 20.89
CA PRO A 265 -76.49 -39.26 21.58
C PRO A 265 -76.00 -40.13 22.75
N THR A 266 -74.78 -39.86 23.27
CA THR A 266 -74.39 -40.20 24.66
C THR A 266 -73.41 -39.19 25.28
N LYS A 267 -73.53 -39.02 26.60
CA LYS A 267 -72.88 -38.03 27.50
C LYS A 267 -71.53 -38.51 28.07
N LYS A 268 -70.82 -37.55 28.71
CA LYS A 268 -69.78 -37.63 29.78
C LYS A 268 -68.34 -37.94 29.30
N ALA A 269 -67.27 -37.40 29.88
CA ALA A 269 -67.05 -36.41 30.95
C ALA A 269 -65.64 -35.82 30.76
N ILE A 270 -65.44 -34.59 31.23
CA ILE A 270 -64.11 -34.01 31.48
C ILE A 270 -63.68 -34.50 32.87
N ASP A 271 -62.43 -34.95 33.03
CA ASP A 271 -61.78 -34.89 34.33
C ASP A 271 -60.33 -34.41 34.21
N VAL A 272 -60.03 -33.46 35.08
CA VAL A 272 -58.83 -32.66 35.24
C VAL A 272 -58.04 -33.28 36.37
N ARG A 273 -57.02 -34.09 36.05
CA ARG A 273 -55.89 -34.38 36.96
C ARG A 273 -54.75 -35.10 36.25
N ALA A 274 -53.96 -34.32 35.54
CA ALA A 274 -52.51 -34.52 35.48
C ALA A 274 -51.85 -33.15 35.48
N ILE A 275 -52.14 -32.40 36.56
CA ILE A 275 -51.26 -31.39 37.10
C ILE A 275 -49.97 -32.14 37.45
N LEU A 276 -48.96 -32.09 36.57
CA LEU A 276 -47.50 -32.17 36.82
C LEU A 276 -46.75 -32.42 35.50
N GLY A 277 -45.67 -31.65 35.25
CA GLY A 277 -44.66 -31.89 34.21
C GLY A 277 -44.65 -30.84 33.09
N ARG A 278 -44.11 -29.63 33.30
CA ARG A 278 -42.73 -29.23 32.95
C ARG A 278 -42.22 -29.72 31.59
N ASN A 279 -42.12 -28.76 30.67
CA ASN A 279 -41.14 -28.52 29.58
C ASN A 279 -40.40 -29.72 28.95
N GLU A 280 -40.39 -29.76 27.61
CA GLU A 280 -39.19 -29.89 26.76
C GLU A 280 -39.54 -29.42 25.32
N LYS A 281 -38.83 -28.41 24.82
CA LYS A 281 -38.99 -27.82 23.48
C LYS A 281 -38.15 -28.62 22.45
N LYS A 282 -38.71 -28.97 21.30
CA LYS A 282 -37.92 -29.26 20.08
C LYS A 282 -38.06 -28.14 19.05
N LYS A 283 -37.05 -27.27 18.97
CA LYS A 283 -36.79 -26.37 17.83
C LYS A 283 -36.17 -27.18 16.70
N ASN A 284 -36.86 -27.31 15.57
CA ASN A 284 -36.24 -27.64 14.27
C ASN A 284 -37.23 -27.31 13.14
N SER A 285 -37.21 -26.08 12.58
CA SER A 285 -37.79 -25.82 11.24
C SER A 285 -37.48 -24.46 10.56
N ALA A 286 -36.54 -23.64 11.04
CA ALA A 286 -36.14 -22.43 10.31
C ALA A 286 -35.02 -22.72 9.28
N ILE A 287 -33.96 -23.39 9.73
CA ILE A 287 -32.74 -23.64 8.94
C ILE A 287 -33.01 -24.58 7.77
N SER A 288 -33.84 -25.62 7.97
CA SER A 288 -34.18 -26.57 6.90
C SER A 288 -34.97 -25.94 5.75
N ARG A 289 -35.64 -24.82 6.01
CA ARG A 289 -36.42 -24.07 5.02
C ARG A 289 -35.53 -23.18 4.17
N GLU A 290 -34.54 -22.52 4.80
CA GLU A 290 -33.55 -21.71 4.10
C GLU A 290 -32.56 -22.57 3.29
N PHE A 291 -32.15 -23.72 3.82
CA PHE A 291 -31.26 -24.63 3.11
C PHE A 291 -31.92 -25.19 1.84
N ARG A 292 -33.23 -25.43 1.88
CA ARG A 292 -34.02 -25.90 0.73
C ARG A 292 -34.21 -24.80 -0.33
N ALA A 293 -34.25 -23.53 0.08
CA ALA A 293 -34.28 -22.38 -0.83
C ALA A 293 -32.92 -22.14 -1.49
N PHE A 294 -31.84 -22.25 -0.72
CA PHE A 294 -30.45 -22.16 -1.20
C PHE A 294 -30.14 -23.29 -2.20
N ALA A 295 -30.50 -24.54 -1.89
CA ALA A 295 -30.28 -25.68 -2.77
C ALA A 295 -31.08 -25.63 -4.09
N ARG A 296 -32.06 -24.74 -4.24
CA ARG A 296 -32.79 -24.52 -5.51
C ARG A 296 -32.08 -23.54 -6.46
N MET A 297 -31.04 -22.82 -5.99
CA MET A 297 -30.28 -21.88 -6.82
C MET A 297 -29.23 -22.54 -7.72
N PHE A 298 -28.88 -23.80 -7.45
CA PHE A 298 -27.84 -24.54 -8.16
C PHE A 298 -28.44 -25.48 -9.21
N THR A 299 -27.85 -25.52 -10.41
CA THR A 299 -28.27 -26.46 -11.46
C THR A 299 -27.96 -27.90 -11.05
N PRO A 300 -28.57 -28.93 -11.69
CA PRO A 300 -28.30 -30.33 -11.35
C PRO A 300 -26.81 -30.70 -11.45
N THR A 301 -26.11 -30.11 -12.41
CA THR A 301 -24.65 -30.21 -12.60
C THR A 301 -23.86 -29.58 -11.46
N ASP A 302 -24.26 -28.40 -10.99
CA ASP A 302 -23.58 -27.71 -9.87
C ASP A 302 -23.75 -28.49 -8.55
N LYS A 303 -24.89 -29.17 -8.38
CA LYS A 303 -25.13 -30.03 -7.22
C LYS A 303 -24.22 -31.25 -7.21
N ALA A 304 -23.98 -31.86 -8.37
CA ALA A 304 -23.08 -33.00 -8.50
C ALA A 304 -21.62 -32.60 -8.20
N ILE A 305 -21.17 -31.45 -8.71
CA ILE A 305 -19.84 -30.89 -8.43
C ILE A 305 -19.68 -30.53 -6.95
N SER A 306 -20.69 -29.89 -6.35
CA SER A 306 -20.64 -29.53 -4.92
C SER A 306 -20.60 -30.76 -4.02
N LEU A 307 -21.35 -31.82 -4.37
CA LEU A 307 -21.36 -33.07 -3.61
C LEU A 307 -20.02 -33.82 -3.73
N THR A 308 -19.41 -33.84 -4.91
CA THR A 308 -18.09 -34.47 -5.12
C THR A 308 -16.99 -33.71 -4.37
N LEU A 309 -17.01 -32.37 -4.38
CA LEU A 309 -16.09 -31.56 -3.58
C LEU A 309 -16.29 -31.76 -2.08
N LEU A 310 -17.54 -31.89 -1.61
CA LEU A 310 -17.83 -32.16 -0.20
C LEU A 310 -17.29 -33.53 0.23
N VAL A 311 -17.48 -34.57 -0.58
CA VAL A 311 -16.92 -35.90 -0.30
C VAL A 311 -15.39 -35.85 -0.29
N LEU A 312 -14.77 -35.19 -1.27
CA LEU A 312 -13.31 -35.02 -1.29
C LEU A 312 -12.81 -34.30 -0.03
N PHE A 313 -13.47 -33.22 0.37
CA PHE A 313 -13.11 -32.46 1.57
C PHE A 313 -13.23 -33.30 2.84
N VAL A 314 -14.33 -34.06 3.00
CA VAL A 314 -14.51 -34.97 4.13
C VAL A 314 -13.43 -36.05 4.14
N THR A 315 -13.09 -36.63 2.97
CA THR A 315 -12.03 -37.65 2.88
C THR A 315 -10.66 -37.10 3.28
N VAL A 316 -10.30 -35.88 2.86
CA VAL A 316 -9.06 -35.22 3.24
C VAL A 316 -9.02 -34.95 4.74
N ILE A 317 -10.11 -34.46 5.33
CA ILE A 317 -10.21 -34.25 6.78
C ILE A 317 -10.08 -35.56 7.54
N THR A 318 -10.71 -36.65 7.09
CA THR A 318 -10.56 -37.96 7.74
C THR A 318 -9.15 -38.50 7.65
N LEU A 319 -8.45 -38.31 6.51
CA LEU A 319 -7.05 -38.70 6.38
C LEU A 319 -6.13 -37.87 7.29
N LEU A 320 -6.39 -36.56 7.39
CA LEU A 320 -5.66 -35.68 8.30
C LEU A 320 -5.89 -36.07 9.77
N ALA A 321 -7.13 -36.38 10.14
CA ALA A 321 -7.48 -36.84 11.49
C ALA A 321 -6.84 -38.20 11.82
N LEU A 322 -6.75 -39.12 10.85
CA LEU A 322 -6.02 -40.38 11.01
C LEU A 322 -4.51 -40.17 11.14
N GLN A 323 -3.92 -39.23 10.40
CA GLN A 323 -2.50 -38.86 10.55
C GLN A 323 -2.21 -38.26 11.94
N LEU A 324 -3.17 -37.53 12.52
CA LEU A 324 -3.02 -36.91 13.84
C LEU A 324 -3.26 -37.87 15.01
N ASN A 325 -3.91 -39.02 14.79
CA ASN A 325 -4.19 -40.01 15.84
C ASN A 325 -3.05 -41.03 16.05
N GLY A 326 -2.00 -41.00 15.21
CA GLY A 326 -0.88 -41.94 15.23
C GLY A 326 0.38 -41.46 15.96
N GLN A 327 0.35 -40.31 16.64
CA GLN A 327 1.50 -39.79 17.37
C GLN A 327 1.20 -39.75 18.88
N PRO A 328 2.00 -40.40 19.74
CA PRO A 328 1.83 -40.30 21.17
C PRO A 328 2.03 -38.85 21.62
N LYS A 329 1.05 -38.32 22.38
CA LYS A 329 1.13 -36.98 22.97
C LYS A 329 2.12 -37.01 24.12
N GLU A 330 3.36 -36.61 23.87
CA GLU A 330 4.30 -36.25 24.95
C GLU A 330 3.95 -34.85 25.47
N ILE A 331 3.52 -34.81 26.72
CA ILE A 331 3.26 -33.57 27.47
C ILE A 331 4.61 -33.16 28.06
N MET A 332 5.23 -32.13 27.50
CA MET A 332 6.40 -31.47 28.09
C MET A 332 5.91 -30.56 29.23
N ILE A 333 6.02 -31.03 30.47
CA ILE A 333 5.90 -30.18 31.66
C ILE A 333 7.31 -29.68 31.95
N GLU A 334 7.59 -28.41 31.66
CA GLU A 334 8.83 -27.76 32.07
C GLU A 334 8.73 -27.40 33.56
N VAL A 335 9.20 -28.30 34.42
CA VAL A 335 9.42 -28.01 35.85
C VAL A 335 10.80 -27.40 35.97
N THR A 336 10.88 -26.10 36.24
CA THR A 336 12.13 -25.41 36.54
C THR A 336 12.60 -25.82 37.94
N THR A 337 13.42 -26.86 38.02
CA THR A 337 14.14 -27.21 39.26
C THR A 337 15.45 -26.41 39.33
N THR A 338 15.56 -25.55 40.34
CA THR A 338 16.80 -24.92 40.78
C THR A 338 17.84 -25.99 41.13
N PRO A 339 19.12 -25.86 40.73
CA PRO A 339 20.14 -26.81 41.18
C PRO A 339 20.54 -26.52 42.63
N GLU A 340 20.51 -27.59 43.42
CA GLU A 340 21.02 -27.69 44.78
C GLU A 340 22.48 -27.23 44.91
N GLU A 341 22.75 -26.55 46.02
CA GLU A 341 24.08 -26.31 46.57
C GLU A 341 24.82 -27.63 46.80
N VAL A 342 26.00 -27.77 46.20
CA VAL A 342 26.99 -28.77 46.63
C VAL A 342 28.00 -28.06 47.53
N ILE A 343 27.95 -28.41 48.81
CA ILE A 343 28.90 -28.04 49.86
C ILE A 343 30.17 -28.87 49.73
N THR A 344 31.35 -28.25 49.80
CA THR A 344 32.59 -28.85 50.34
C THR A 344 33.63 -27.74 50.64
N PRO A 345 34.63 -27.96 51.52
CA PRO A 345 34.75 -27.21 52.77
C PRO A 345 35.94 -26.22 52.86
N LEU A 346 35.83 -25.32 53.83
CA LEU A 346 36.80 -24.30 54.29
C LEU A 346 38.17 -24.86 54.72
N LEU A 347 39.23 -24.07 54.52
CA LEU A 347 40.38 -23.81 55.43
C LEU A 347 41.36 -22.76 54.80
N PRO A 348 42.26 -22.08 55.55
CA PRO A 348 42.00 -20.71 56.02
C PRO A 348 43.10 -19.66 55.68
N ASP A 349 42.82 -18.42 56.11
CA ASP A 349 43.72 -17.33 56.49
C ASP A 349 44.71 -16.71 55.47
N THR A 350 44.44 -15.48 55.04
CA THR A 350 45.31 -14.31 55.34
C THR A 350 44.59 -12.98 55.04
N PRO A 351 44.67 -11.97 55.93
CA PRO A 351 43.98 -10.68 55.76
C PRO A 351 44.89 -9.59 55.16
N LEU A 352 44.27 -8.49 54.68
CA LEU A 352 44.72 -7.06 54.71
C LEU A 352 44.15 -6.30 53.48
N PRO A 353 44.02 -4.96 53.50
CA PRO A 353 43.50 -4.08 54.56
C PRO A 353 42.41 -3.10 54.05
N MET A 354 41.83 -2.37 54.99
CA MET A 354 40.94 -1.22 54.81
C MET A 354 41.59 -0.03 54.07
N ALA A 355 40.76 0.73 53.36
CA ALA A 355 40.89 2.18 53.12
C ALA A 355 39.45 2.74 53.03
N THR A 356 38.91 3.45 54.03
CA THR A 356 39.02 4.91 54.35
C THR A 356 38.86 5.86 53.16
N ASP A 357 37.67 6.49 53.14
CA ASP A 357 37.38 7.93 53.11
C ASP A 357 37.73 8.86 51.92
N GLU A 358 36.65 9.56 51.55
CA GLU A 358 36.50 10.99 51.24
C GLU A 358 36.83 11.56 49.83
N ALA A 359 35.71 11.89 49.16
CA ALA A 359 35.30 13.23 48.72
C ALA A 359 35.87 13.91 47.44
N ALA A 360 34.89 14.51 46.74
CA ALA A 360 34.94 15.74 45.93
C ALA A 360 34.95 15.64 44.39
N THR A 361 33.73 15.75 43.84
CA THR A 361 33.29 16.64 42.72
C THR A 361 34.21 16.90 41.53
N ALA A 362 33.78 16.45 40.33
CA ALA A 362 33.87 17.24 39.09
C ALA A 362 32.85 16.74 38.04
N LYS A 363 32.11 17.69 37.45
CA LYS A 363 31.18 17.52 36.32
C LYS A 363 31.96 17.16 35.05
N THR A 364 31.58 16.12 34.29
CA THR A 364 31.71 16.13 32.81
C THR A 364 30.82 15.09 32.11
N THR A 365 30.06 15.60 31.14
CA THR A 365 29.49 15.04 29.91
C THR A 365 29.82 13.58 29.55
N LEU A 366 28.78 12.74 29.47
CA LEU A 366 28.82 11.41 28.85
C LEU A 366 28.67 11.54 27.32
N THR A 367 29.78 11.34 26.61
CA THR A 367 29.77 11.00 25.17
C THR A 367 30.20 9.55 24.99
N THR A 368 29.34 8.79 24.34
CA THR A 368 29.58 7.59 23.51
C THR A 368 31.05 7.14 23.39
N ASN A 369 31.43 6.09 24.13
CA ASN A 369 32.47 5.12 23.75
C ASN A 369 32.65 4.01 24.81
N ALA A 370 31.60 3.20 25.03
CA ALA A 370 31.69 2.01 25.87
C ALA A 370 31.26 0.73 25.10
N TYR A 371 31.72 0.59 23.86
CA TYR A 371 31.43 -0.60 23.05
C TYR A 371 32.61 -1.09 22.20
N ASN A 372 33.84 -0.97 22.72
CA ASN A 372 35.01 -1.61 22.13
C ASN A 372 35.94 -2.13 23.22
N GLN A 373 35.55 -3.21 23.91
CA GLN A 373 36.51 -4.15 24.52
C GLN A 373 35.91 -5.56 24.56
N ALA A 374 36.02 -6.27 23.43
CA ALA A 374 35.98 -7.72 23.37
C ALA A 374 36.69 -8.17 22.07
N ASP A 375 38.03 -8.28 22.12
CA ASP A 375 38.82 -9.42 21.60
C ASP A 375 40.33 -9.06 21.61
N PRO A 376 41.19 -9.71 22.42
CA PRO A 376 42.64 -9.47 22.47
C PRO A 376 43.47 -10.18 21.37
N GLN A 377 42.89 -10.71 20.29
CA GLN A 377 43.63 -11.52 19.30
C GLN A 377 43.68 -11.01 17.85
N LEU A 378 43.74 -9.69 17.62
CA LEU A 378 44.11 -9.16 16.30
C LEU A 378 45.27 -8.17 16.39
N LYS A 379 46.50 -8.70 16.36
CA LYS A 379 47.69 -7.93 15.99
C LYS A 379 47.68 -7.72 14.48
N HIS A 380 47.35 -6.53 13.98
CA HIS A 380 47.75 -6.11 12.62
C HIS A 380 48.22 -4.65 12.58
N SER A 381 49.48 -4.53 12.13
CA SER A 381 50.19 -3.41 11.46
C SER A 381 49.82 -1.96 11.81
N ALA A 382 50.83 -1.22 12.29
CA ALA A 382 50.89 0.23 12.25
C ALA A 382 50.68 0.77 10.82
N ASP A 383 50.11 1.96 10.74
CA ASP A 383 49.76 2.76 9.55
C ASP A 383 48.38 2.53 8.94
N ILE A 384 47.33 2.83 9.72
CA ILE A 384 45.99 3.14 9.18
C ILE A 384 45.74 4.63 9.42
N LYS A 385 45.74 5.40 8.32
CA LYS A 385 45.32 6.80 8.33
C LYS A 385 43.83 6.90 8.65
N THR A 386 43.48 7.86 9.49
CA THR A 386 42.09 8.16 9.84
C THR A 386 41.32 8.70 8.63
N LEU A 387 40.00 8.57 8.63
CA LEU A 387 39.14 9.04 7.53
C LEU A 387 39.35 10.54 7.25
N ASP A 388 39.55 11.32 8.31
CA ASP A 388 39.81 12.76 8.21
C ASP A 388 41.17 13.06 7.56
N GLU A 389 42.20 12.25 7.81
CA GLU A 389 43.50 12.37 7.14
C GLU A 389 43.43 12.02 5.65
N ILE A 390 42.62 11.03 5.27
CA ILE A 390 42.40 10.65 3.86
C ILE A 390 41.64 11.75 3.12
N MET A 391 40.64 12.36 3.76
CA MET A 391 39.88 13.47 3.20
C MET A 391 40.73 14.74 3.08
N ALA A 392 41.62 15.00 4.05
CA ALA A 392 42.58 16.10 3.99
C ALA A 392 43.63 15.92 2.87
N GLU A 393 44.15 14.71 2.65
CA GLU A 393 45.07 14.45 1.53
C GLU A 393 44.40 14.60 0.16
N ARG A 394 43.14 14.17 0.02
CA ARG A 394 42.39 14.32 -1.24
C ARG A 394 42.11 15.78 -1.58
N THR A 395 41.67 16.56 -0.61
CA THR A 395 41.39 17.99 -0.79
C THR A 395 42.68 18.77 -1.11
N ALA A 396 43.80 18.40 -0.51
CA ALA A 396 45.10 18.98 -0.84
C ALA A 396 45.55 18.64 -2.28
N GLN A 397 45.31 17.41 -2.74
CA GLN A 397 45.61 16.98 -4.12
C GLN A 397 44.70 17.66 -5.16
N GLU A 398 43.42 17.87 -4.87
CA GLU A 398 42.50 18.62 -5.73
C GLU A 398 42.90 20.11 -5.82
N MET A 399 43.27 20.73 -4.71
CA MET A 399 43.71 22.12 -4.70
C MET A 399 45.06 22.31 -5.40
N ALA A 400 45.95 21.31 -5.34
CA ALA A 400 47.21 21.31 -6.08
C ALA A 400 46.99 21.17 -7.60
N SER A 401 46.09 20.29 -8.04
CA SER A 401 45.80 20.10 -9.47
C SER A 401 45.05 21.29 -10.09
N LEU A 402 44.17 21.95 -9.33
CA LEU A 402 43.52 23.20 -9.73
C LEU A 402 44.53 24.36 -9.87
N LYS A 403 45.53 24.41 -8.99
CA LYS A 403 46.60 25.41 -9.05
C LYS A 403 47.53 25.21 -10.25
N GLU A 404 47.78 23.96 -10.63
CA GLU A 404 48.59 23.60 -11.80
C GLU A 404 47.86 23.89 -13.13
N ALA A 405 46.52 23.73 -13.14
CA ALA A 405 45.67 24.09 -14.29
C ALA A 405 45.53 25.61 -14.50
N LEU A 406 45.69 26.43 -13.46
CA LEU A 406 45.65 27.90 -13.54
C LEU A 406 46.97 28.54 -13.99
N VAL A 407 48.09 27.81 -13.93
CA VAL A 407 49.43 28.32 -14.28
C VAL A 407 49.81 28.06 -15.74
N THR A 408 49.12 27.17 -16.43
CA THR A 408 49.37 26.84 -17.85
C THR A 408 48.45 27.61 -18.79
N GLY A 409 48.64 28.92 -18.86
CA GLY A 409 47.89 29.80 -19.76
C GLY A 409 48.22 29.63 -21.26
N ASN A 410 47.25 29.97 -22.11
CA ASN A 410 47.48 30.61 -23.42
C ASN A 410 46.24 31.47 -23.79
N THR A 411 46.40 32.79 -23.66
CA THR A 411 45.55 33.86 -24.26
C THR A 411 46.31 34.44 -25.46
N PRO A 412 45.64 34.96 -26.52
CA PRO A 412 44.96 36.26 -26.49
C PRO A 412 43.64 36.25 -27.32
N THR A 413 42.69 37.19 -27.28
CA THR A 413 42.78 38.65 -27.14
C THR A 413 41.38 39.20 -26.88
N ASP A 414 41.39 40.32 -26.16
CA ASP A 414 40.45 41.43 -26.12
C ASP A 414 39.14 41.38 -25.33
N LEU A 415 39.06 42.41 -24.48
CA LEU A 415 38.05 42.73 -23.50
C LEU A 415 36.89 43.46 -24.17
N THR A 416 35.67 43.22 -23.69
CA THR A 416 34.76 44.34 -23.43
C THR A 416 33.76 43.96 -22.35
N VAL A 417 33.92 44.60 -21.19
CA VAL A 417 32.96 44.64 -20.10
C VAL A 417 31.88 45.65 -20.47
N VAL A 418 30.62 45.22 -20.47
CA VAL A 418 29.44 46.10 -20.41
C VAL A 418 28.60 45.65 -19.20
N PRO A 419 28.23 46.56 -18.28
CA PRO A 419 27.58 46.20 -17.02
C PRO A 419 26.10 45.86 -17.24
N GLN A 420 25.64 44.75 -16.68
CA GLN A 420 24.21 44.40 -16.64
C GLN A 420 23.49 45.17 -15.50
N PRO A 421 22.36 45.83 -15.78
CA PRO A 421 21.43 46.30 -14.76
C PRO A 421 20.47 45.19 -14.31
N SER A 422 19.96 45.38 -13.10
CA SER A 422 18.99 44.58 -12.36
C SER A 422 17.59 44.46 -12.99
N GLN A 423 16.94 43.31 -12.69
CA GLN A 423 15.48 43.01 -12.54
C GLN A 423 14.84 41.96 -13.49
N GLN A 424 14.57 40.76 -12.90
CA GLN A 424 13.44 39.78 -13.02
C GLN A 424 12.82 39.39 -14.40
N PRO A 425 12.06 38.27 -14.53
CA PRO A 425 11.91 37.03 -13.75
C PRO A 425 12.03 35.75 -14.63
N ASN A 426 12.71 34.69 -14.19
CA ASN A 426 12.70 33.42 -14.92
C ASN A 426 11.48 32.55 -14.54
N THR A 427 10.48 32.55 -15.41
CA THR A 427 9.58 31.43 -15.65
C THR A 427 10.37 30.14 -15.89
N SER A 428 10.30 29.19 -14.95
CA SER A 428 10.65 27.80 -15.23
C SER A 428 9.36 27.01 -15.53
N LEU A 429 9.08 26.86 -16.82
CA LEU A 429 8.16 25.84 -17.31
C LEU A 429 8.75 24.46 -16.93
N ALA A 430 8.15 23.80 -15.94
CA ALA A 430 8.42 22.41 -15.63
C ALA A 430 7.92 21.54 -16.79
N ILE A 431 8.84 21.18 -17.70
CA ILE A 431 8.58 20.22 -18.77
C ILE A 431 8.57 18.82 -18.14
N ALA A 432 7.41 18.17 -18.17
CA ALA A 432 7.24 16.82 -17.69
C ALA A 432 8.05 15.82 -18.53
N ASP A 433 9.01 15.15 -17.91
CA ASP A 433 9.78 14.04 -18.45
C ASP A 433 8.86 12.86 -18.83
N LYS A 434 8.39 12.83 -20.08
CA LYS A 434 7.70 11.68 -20.67
C LYS A 434 8.72 10.86 -21.44
N ALA A 435 8.88 9.59 -21.09
CA ALA A 435 9.70 8.64 -21.85
C ALA A 435 9.33 8.69 -23.33
N ASN A 436 10.33 8.93 -24.20
CA ASN A 436 10.08 9.03 -25.63
C ASN A 436 9.83 7.62 -26.18
N LYS A 437 8.56 7.30 -26.41
CA LYS A 437 8.13 5.99 -26.95
C LYS A 437 8.57 5.74 -28.40
N HIS A 438 9.21 6.71 -29.04
CA HIS A 438 9.67 6.65 -30.42
C HIS A 438 11.20 6.52 -30.54
N THR A 439 11.89 6.15 -29.45
CA THR A 439 13.32 5.81 -29.50
C THR A 439 13.50 4.31 -29.71
N LEU A 440 14.19 3.93 -30.79
CA LEU A 440 14.63 2.56 -31.01
C LEU A 440 16.03 2.38 -30.43
N VAL A 441 16.20 1.37 -29.57
CA VAL A 441 17.49 1.04 -28.96
C VAL A 441 17.97 -0.30 -29.50
N LYS A 442 19.20 -0.33 -30.01
CA LYS A 442 19.89 -1.54 -30.47
C LYS A 442 21.24 -1.63 -29.78
N TYR A 443 21.80 -2.83 -29.67
CA TYR A 443 23.16 -3.01 -29.18
C TYR A 443 23.88 -4.12 -29.91
N ALA A 444 25.21 -4.03 -29.89
CA ALA A 444 26.11 -5.06 -30.37
C ALA A 444 27.13 -5.38 -29.27
N LEU A 445 26.91 -6.50 -28.58
CA LEU A 445 27.85 -7.04 -27.59
C LEU A 445 27.88 -8.57 -27.73
N ALA A 446 28.97 -9.10 -28.29
CA ALA A 446 29.03 -10.52 -28.66
C ALA A 446 28.94 -11.46 -27.44
N GLY A 447 27.96 -12.36 -27.46
CA GLY A 447 27.82 -13.45 -26.48
C GLY A 447 27.33 -13.01 -25.09
N ARG A 448 26.68 -11.85 -24.98
CA ARG A 448 25.97 -11.40 -23.77
C ARG A 448 24.63 -10.78 -24.16
N ASN A 449 23.54 -11.16 -23.50
CA ASN A 449 22.28 -10.44 -23.67
C ASN A 449 22.25 -9.26 -22.69
N GLY A 450 21.65 -8.16 -23.14
CA GLY A 450 21.55 -6.92 -22.38
C GLY A 450 20.12 -6.43 -22.26
N THR A 451 19.80 -5.89 -21.08
CA THR A 451 18.62 -5.05 -20.86
C THR A 451 19.05 -3.59 -20.84
N ILE A 452 18.57 -2.83 -21.81
CA ILE A 452 18.92 -1.41 -21.97
C ILE A 452 17.68 -0.57 -21.66
N PRO A 453 17.76 0.38 -20.72
CA PRO A 453 16.65 1.26 -20.41
C PRO A 453 16.33 2.17 -21.60
N ASN A 454 15.04 2.43 -21.83
CA ASN A 454 14.64 3.43 -22.82
C ASN A 454 14.95 4.83 -22.28
N PRO A 455 15.59 5.70 -23.08
CA PRO A 455 15.94 7.04 -22.64
C PRO A 455 14.70 7.94 -22.49
N VAL A 456 14.64 8.65 -21.37
CA VAL A 456 13.71 9.77 -21.13
C VAL A 456 14.48 11.06 -21.29
N PHE A 457 14.04 11.90 -22.24
CA PHE A 457 14.67 13.17 -22.60
C PHE A 457 13.64 14.10 -23.24
N THR A 458 13.92 15.40 -23.22
CA THR A 458 13.03 16.48 -23.69
C THR A 458 13.46 17.07 -25.03
N CYS A 459 14.58 16.64 -25.60
CA CYS A 459 15.07 17.12 -26.89
C CYS A 459 14.09 16.74 -28.03
N GLU A 460 13.57 17.72 -28.78
CA GLU A 460 12.64 17.51 -29.91
C GLU A 460 13.35 17.24 -31.27
N GLN A 461 14.59 16.75 -31.23
CA GLN A 461 15.41 16.49 -32.41
C GLN A 461 15.40 15.00 -32.78
N ASP A 462 15.53 14.70 -34.07
CA ASP A 462 15.80 13.37 -34.59
C ASP A 462 17.29 13.15 -34.81
N GLY A 463 17.71 11.89 -34.72
CA GLY A 463 19.12 11.55 -34.89
C GLY A 463 19.48 10.19 -34.35
N GLN A 464 20.63 9.69 -34.78
CA GLN A 464 21.23 8.46 -34.27
C GLN A 464 22.46 8.82 -33.43
N VAL A 465 22.52 8.27 -32.22
CA VAL A 465 23.72 8.33 -31.37
C VAL A 465 24.22 6.92 -31.12
N VAL A 466 25.48 6.68 -31.44
CA VAL A 466 26.18 5.42 -31.20
C VAL A 466 27.13 5.61 -30.03
N VAL A 467 26.92 4.83 -28.97
CA VAL A 467 27.73 4.86 -27.76
C VAL A 467 28.56 3.59 -27.67
N ILE A 468 29.88 3.73 -27.61
CA ILE A 468 30.82 2.67 -27.29
C ILE A 468 30.74 2.44 -25.78
N ILE A 469 30.55 1.17 -25.39
CA ILE A 469 30.44 0.76 -23.99
C ILE A 469 31.55 -0.24 -23.64
N THR A 470 32.08 -0.14 -22.42
CA THR A 470 32.93 -1.17 -21.82
C THR A 470 32.15 -1.86 -20.70
N VAL A 471 32.06 -3.18 -20.74
CA VAL A 471 31.29 -3.99 -19.79
C VAL A 471 32.22 -4.91 -19.01
N ASN A 472 32.12 -4.91 -17.69
CA ASN A 472 32.92 -5.77 -16.82
C ASN A 472 32.40 -7.22 -16.75
N GLU A 473 33.09 -8.10 -16.03
CA GLU A 473 32.70 -9.51 -15.83
C GLU A 473 31.32 -9.71 -15.21
N ALA A 474 30.89 -8.79 -14.34
CA ALA A 474 29.58 -8.78 -13.69
C ALA A 474 28.45 -8.22 -14.58
N GLY A 475 28.74 -7.86 -15.84
CA GLY A 475 27.75 -7.37 -16.79
C GLY A 475 27.36 -5.90 -16.61
N ARG A 476 28.12 -5.13 -15.83
CA ARG A 476 27.90 -3.68 -15.65
C ARG A 476 28.71 -2.87 -16.65
N VAL A 477 28.11 -1.83 -17.22
CA VAL A 477 28.82 -0.85 -18.04
C VAL A 477 29.68 0.05 -17.15
N THR A 478 30.99 0.07 -17.38
CA THR A 478 31.95 0.83 -16.57
C THR A 478 32.41 2.12 -17.26
N LYS A 479 32.38 2.15 -18.60
CA LYS A 479 32.76 3.30 -19.41
C LYS A 479 31.83 3.45 -20.61
N THR A 480 31.55 4.70 -20.97
CA THR A 480 30.77 5.08 -22.15
C THR A 480 31.50 6.17 -22.90
N ALA A 481 31.61 6.05 -24.22
CA ALA A 481 32.16 7.09 -25.09
C ALA A 481 31.31 7.21 -26.36
N ILE A 482 31.15 8.41 -26.90
CA ILE A 482 30.43 8.58 -28.17
C ILE A 482 31.31 8.17 -29.34
N ASP A 483 30.75 7.39 -30.26
CA ASP A 483 31.31 7.20 -31.58
C ASP A 483 30.84 8.35 -32.49
N LYS A 484 31.69 9.37 -32.63
CA LYS A 484 31.38 10.56 -33.45
C LYS A 484 31.25 10.24 -34.94
N GLN A 485 31.86 9.14 -35.42
CA GLN A 485 31.82 8.77 -36.84
C GLN A 485 30.54 7.99 -37.17
N ALA A 486 30.03 7.18 -36.23
CA ALA A 486 28.81 6.39 -36.41
C ALA A 486 27.52 7.10 -35.93
N SER A 487 27.65 8.26 -35.28
CA SER A 487 26.52 9.11 -34.85
C SER A 487 26.15 10.12 -35.94
N THR A 488 24.86 10.35 -36.14
CA THR A 488 24.36 11.27 -37.19
C THR A 488 23.98 12.65 -36.67
N THR A 489 24.08 12.87 -35.35
CA THR A 489 23.72 14.13 -34.70
C THR A 489 24.90 14.70 -33.91
N THR A 490 24.96 16.02 -33.85
CA THR A 490 25.87 16.80 -33.00
C THR A 490 25.13 17.50 -31.86
N ASP A 491 23.87 17.15 -31.63
CA ASP A 491 23.04 17.74 -30.57
C ASP A 491 23.48 17.21 -29.20
N ASP A 492 23.98 18.11 -28.35
CA ASP A 492 24.51 17.78 -27.03
C ASP A 492 23.45 17.12 -26.12
N CYS A 493 22.19 17.54 -26.24
CA CYS A 493 21.09 16.97 -25.45
C CYS A 493 20.85 15.49 -25.78
N LEU A 494 20.88 15.10 -27.06
CA LEU A 494 20.77 13.69 -27.47
C LEU A 494 22.01 12.88 -27.07
N ILE A 495 23.20 13.47 -27.17
CA ILE A 495 24.48 12.83 -26.86
C ILE A 495 24.59 12.52 -25.37
N GLU A 496 24.39 13.52 -24.51
CA GLU A 496 24.49 13.37 -23.05
C GLU A 496 23.48 12.36 -22.52
N ASN A 497 22.24 12.39 -23.03
CA ASN A 497 21.24 11.40 -22.65
C ASN A 497 21.64 9.99 -23.07
N SER A 498 22.13 9.81 -24.30
CA SER A 498 22.57 8.50 -24.79
C SER A 498 23.70 7.91 -23.93
N LEU A 499 24.69 8.73 -23.55
CA LEU A 499 25.78 8.32 -22.67
C LEU A 499 25.27 7.93 -21.27
N ARG A 500 24.39 8.76 -20.69
CA ARG A 500 23.80 8.51 -19.36
C ARG A 500 23.02 7.20 -19.30
N TYR A 501 22.18 6.92 -20.28
CA TYR A 501 21.39 5.68 -20.31
C TYR A 501 22.22 4.46 -20.69
N ALA A 502 23.26 4.62 -21.51
CA ALA A 502 24.19 3.53 -21.81
C ALA A 502 24.93 3.07 -20.54
N LEU A 503 25.28 3.98 -19.64
CA LEU A 503 25.93 3.65 -18.35
C LEU A 503 25.02 2.80 -17.43
N GLN A 504 23.69 2.93 -17.58
CA GLN A 504 22.69 2.21 -16.79
C GLN A 504 22.33 0.84 -17.38
N ALA A 505 22.82 0.51 -18.59
CA ALA A 505 22.57 -0.77 -19.21
C ALA A 505 23.19 -1.91 -18.41
N LYS A 506 22.50 -3.06 -18.39
CA LYS A 506 22.96 -4.29 -17.71
C LYS A 506 23.01 -5.43 -18.70
N PHE A 507 24.08 -6.21 -18.63
CA PHE A 507 24.30 -7.40 -19.45
C PHE A 507 24.46 -8.63 -18.56
N ASP A 508 24.33 -9.82 -19.15
CA ASP A 508 24.62 -11.07 -18.46
C ASP A 508 26.07 -11.10 -17.97
N ALA A 509 26.29 -11.65 -16.77
CA ALA A 509 27.63 -11.86 -16.25
C ALA A 509 28.36 -12.90 -17.11
N ALA A 510 29.62 -12.63 -17.47
CA ALA A 510 30.49 -13.63 -18.10
C ALA A 510 31.83 -13.64 -17.37
N PRO A 511 32.03 -14.58 -16.41
CA PRO A 511 33.22 -14.65 -15.56
C PRO A 511 34.54 -14.77 -16.33
N ASN A 512 34.50 -15.29 -17.57
CA ASN A 512 35.67 -15.50 -18.41
C ASN A 512 36.07 -14.26 -19.23
N LYS A 513 35.38 -13.12 -19.08
CA LYS A 513 35.66 -11.89 -19.82
C LYS A 513 35.77 -10.70 -18.86
N LYS A 514 37.02 -10.31 -18.54
CA LYS A 514 37.32 -9.21 -17.61
C LYS A 514 36.74 -7.87 -18.06
N GLU A 515 36.97 -7.49 -19.31
CA GLU A 515 36.35 -6.32 -19.96
C GLU A 515 35.97 -6.68 -21.39
N GLN A 516 34.78 -6.24 -21.81
CA GLN A 516 34.29 -6.43 -23.18
C GLN A 516 33.77 -5.10 -23.73
N ILE A 517 34.22 -4.75 -24.94
CA ILE A 517 33.76 -3.56 -25.64
C ILE A 517 32.59 -3.93 -26.56
N GLY A 518 31.58 -3.08 -26.60
CA GLY A 518 30.44 -3.18 -27.51
C GLY A 518 29.89 -1.81 -27.84
N THR A 519 28.74 -1.77 -28.52
CA THR A 519 28.05 -0.52 -28.84
C THR A 519 26.57 -0.59 -28.47
N ILE A 520 26.00 0.56 -28.11
CA ILE A 520 24.57 0.81 -28.02
C ILE A 520 24.21 1.91 -29.00
N THR A 521 23.23 1.67 -29.85
CA THR A 521 22.72 2.64 -30.82
C THR A 521 21.33 3.10 -30.40
N TYR A 522 21.19 4.39 -30.14
CA TYR A 522 19.92 5.06 -29.90
C TYR A 522 19.49 5.76 -31.19
N ILE A 523 18.29 5.44 -31.68
CA ILE A 523 17.69 6.07 -32.86
C ILE A 523 16.48 6.86 -32.39
N PHE A 524 16.60 8.18 -32.37
CA PHE A 524 15.57 9.12 -31.96
C PHE A 524 14.72 9.50 -33.16
N GLN A 525 13.41 9.26 -33.08
CA GLN A 525 12.45 9.62 -34.12
C GLN A 525 11.54 10.75 -33.64
N LYS A 526 11.41 11.80 -34.46
CA LYS A 526 10.45 12.87 -34.23
C LYS A 526 9.02 12.32 -34.35
N LYS A 527 8.14 12.80 -33.47
CA LYS A 527 6.70 12.49 -33.51
C LYS A 527 6.11 13.10 -34.80
N ARG A 528 5.71 12.26 -35.75
CA ARG A 528 4.96 12.68 -36.95
C ARG A 528 3.54 13.13 -36.60
#